data_AF-A0A972PVJ1-F1
#
_entry.id   AF-A0A972PVJ1-F1
#
_cell.length_a   1.000
_cell.length_b   1.000
_cell.length_c   1.000
_cell.angle_alpha   90.00
_cell.angle_beta   90.00
_cell.angle_gamma   90.00
#
_symmetry.space_group_name_H-M   'P 1'
#
loop_
_entity.id
_entity.type
_entity.pdbx_description
1 polymer ?
#
loop_
_entity_poly.entity_id
_entity_poly.type
_entity_poly.pdbx_seq_one_letter_code
_entity_poly.pdbx_strand_id
1 'polypeptide(L)'
;MSLRERFEDYRGRIRFADLDLASRTMAMLWLDIFRERVIRNCFPRVASRSLVDDVSAVINSTFLEGYILARAAQGEGPDQVLFTDPERPQSVERGVERLRLMYEEEVVGAAPFADEPMGVESLAESLVREAAYGPEMIRLEERELVKVYLIYALWAGYKLACFERRLCGGGRA
;
A
#
# COMPACT_ATOMS: atom_id res chain seq x y z
N MET A 1 23.28 -0.75 -6.16
CA MET A 1 22.25 -1.64 -5.60
C MET A 1 21.07 -1.64 -6.56
N SER A 2 20.66 -2.79 -7.06
CA SER A 2 19.48 -2.94 -7.93
C SER A 2 18.20 -2.58 -7.18
N LEU A 3 17.09 -2.36 -7.91
CA LEU A 3 15.78 -2.13 -7.30
C LEU A 3 15.41 -3.28 -6.35
N ARG A 4 15.59 -4.52 -6.79
CA ARG A 4 15.30 -5.71 -5.99
C ARG A 4 16.16 -5.80 -4.73
N GLU A 5 17.47 -5.53 -4.83
CA GLU A 5 18.35 -5.53 -3.66
C GLU A 5 17.95 -4.46 -2.63
N ARG A 6 17.58 -3.25 -3.10
CA ARG A 6 17.05 -2.19 -2.23
C ARG A 6 15.76 -2.61 -1.55
N PHE A 7 14.86 -3.19 -2.32
CA PHE A 7 13.57 -3.66 -1.82
C PHE A 7 13.74 -4.70 -0.72
N GLU A 8 14.58 -5.73 -0.92
CA GLU A 8 14.81 -6.77 0.10
C GLU A 8 15.47 -6.22 1.37
N ASP A 9 16.43 -5.30 1.25
CA ASP A 9 17.01 -4.62 2.42
C ASP A 9 15.94 -3.85 3.22
N TYR A 10 15.07 -3.12 2.52
CA TYR A 10 14.04 -2.30 3.15
C TYR A 10 12.91 -3.17 3.73
N ARG A 11 12.55 -4.27 3.07
CA ARG A 11 11.56 -5.26 3.55
C ARG A 11 11.96 -5.84 4.90
N GLY A 12 13.26 -6.06 5.12
CA GLY A 12 13.80 -6.50 6.41
C GLY A 12 13.66 -5.47 7.55
N ARG A 13 13.47 -4.18 7.22
CA ARG A 13 13.63 -3.06 8.17
C ARG A 13 12.37 -2.26 8.43
N ILE A 14 11.57 -2.00 7.41
CA ILE A 14 10.39 -1.14 7.50
C ILE A 14 9.21 -1.94 8.06
N ARG A 15 8.53 -1.39 9.05
CA ARG A 15 7.29 -1.89 9.62
C ARG A 15 6.22 -0.80 9.57
N PHE A 16 4.96 -1.23 9.66
CA PHE A 16 3.81 -0.31 9.72
C PHE A 16 3.90 0.70 10.88
N ALA A 17 4.55 0.31 11.98
CA ALA A 17 4.76 1.17 13.15
C ALA A 17 5.75 2.31 12.91
N ASP A 18 6.61 2.18 11.89
CA ASP A 18 7.67 3.13 11.56
C ASP A 18 7.17 4.28 10.66
N LEU A 19 5.95 4.17 10.12
CA LEU A 19 5.30 5.30 9.45
C LEU A 19 5.03 6.40 10.48
N ASP A 20 5.16 7.66 10.06
CA ASP A 20 4.75 8.78 10.89
C ASP A 20 3.23 8.74 11.15
N LEU A 21 2.76 9.54 12.12
CA LEU A 21 1.38 9.52 12.55
C LEU A 21 0.37 9.84 11.43
N ALA A 22 0.69 10.80 10.55
CA ALA A 22 -0.22 11.22 9.49
C ALA A 22 -0.35 10.09 8.46
N SER A 23 0.76 9.60 7.93
CA SER A 23 0.75 8.51 6.94
C SER A 23 0.16 7.23 7.50
N ARG A 24 0.45 6.89 8.76
CA ARG A 24 -0.15 5.74 9.42
C ARG A 24 -1.66 5.89 9.57
N THR A 25 -2.14 7.08 9.95
CA THR A 25 -3.59 7.36 10.06
C THR A 25 -4.28 7.19 8.71
N MET A 26 -3.66 7.69 7.64
CA MET A 26 -4.18 7.58 6.28
C MET A 26 -4.21 6.14 5.79
N ALA A 27 -3.12 5.40 6.01
CA ALA A 27 -3.04 3.98 5.67
C ALA A 27 -4.14 3.19 6.39
N MET A 28 -4.36 3.44 7.69
CA MET A 28 -5.40 2.76 8.47
C MET A 28 -6.81 3.06 7.93
N LEU A 29 -7.14 4.33 7.69
CA LEU A 29 -8.45 4.72 7.15
C LEU A 29 -8.72 4.08 5.79
N TRP A 30 -7.72 4.07 4.91
CA TRP A 30 -7.85 3.44 3.61
C TRP A 30 -8.03 1.93 3.73
N LEU A 31 -7.16 1.29 4.52
CA LEU A 31 -7.22 -0.16 4.72
C LEU A 31 -8.57 -0.56 5.32
N ASP A 32 -9.12 0.19 6.27
CA ASP A 32 -10.45 -0.09 6.83
C ASP A 32 -11.52 -0.11 5.71
N ILE A 33 -11.62 0.97 4.92
CA ILE A 33 -12.60 1.08 3.82
C ILE A 33 -12.37 0.00 2.75
N PHE A 34 -11.11 -0.23 2.38
CA PHE A 34 -10.76 -1.19 1.35
C PHE A 34 -11.07 -2.62 1.79
N ARG A 35 -10.70 -3.01 3.02
CA ARG A 35 -11.00 -4.32 3.59
C ARG A 35 -12.51 -4.53 3.65
N GLU A 36 -13.28 -3.56 4.14
CA GLU A 36 -14.76 -3.65 4.13
C GLU A 36 -15.31 -3.90 2.73
N ARG A 37 -14.79 -3.19 1.71
CA ARG A 37 -15.19 -3.38 0.32
C ARG A 37 -14.81 -4.76 -0.21
N VAL A 38 -13.59 -5.24 0.05
CA VAL A 38 -13.14 -6.58 -0.36
C VAL A 38 -13.98 -7.65 0.32
N ILE A 39 -14.20 -7.56 1.62
CA ILE A 39 -15.05 -8.51 2.35
C ILE A 39 -16.48 -8.50 1.80
N ARG A 40 -17.09 -7.33 1.59
CA ARG A 40 -18.45 -7.27 1.04
C ARG A 40 -18.55 -7.89 -0.36
N ASN A 41 -17.54 -7.70 -1.20
CA ASN A 41 -17.56 -8.13 -2.60
C ASN A 41 -17.14 -9.59 -2.80
N CYS A 42 -16.10 -10.03 -2.08
CA CYS A 42 -15.57 -11.38 -2.18
C CYS A 42 -16.33 -12.36 -1.29
N PHE A 43 -16.86 -11.86 -0.17
CA PHE A 43 -17.36 -12.65 0.93
C PHE A 43 -18.73 -12.16 1.43
N PRO A 44 -19.73 -12.03 0.55
CA PRO A 44 -21.00 -11.34 0.84
C PRO A 44 -21.84 -12.00 1.95
N ARG A 45 -21.53 -13.24 2.33
CA ARG A 45 -22.23 -14.02 3.37
C ARG A 45 -21.35 -14.36 4.57
N VAL A 46 -20.15 -13.80 4.66
CA VAL A 46 -19.19 -14.19 5.70
C VAL A 46 -19.59 -13.64 7.07
N ALA A 47 -19.70 -14.55 8.02
CA ALA A 47 -19.91 -14.28 9.44
C ALA A 47 -18.69 -14.64 10.31
N SER A 48 -17.65 -15.26 9.71
CA SER A 48 -16.46 -15.69 10.44
C SER A 48 -15.46 -14.55 10.61
N ARG A 49 -15.18 -14.18 11.86
CA ARG A 49 -14.14 -13.19 12.19
C ARG A 49 -12.74 -13.65 11.75
N SER A 50 -12.44 -14.95 11.86
CA SER A 50 -11.11 -15.46 11.48
C SER A 50 -10.79 -15.23 10.01
N LEU A 51 -11.79 -15.38 9.14
CA LEU A 51 -11.64 -15.14 7.70
C LEU A 51 -11.42 -13.65 7.42
N VAL A 52 -12.14 -12.77 8.12
CA VAL A 52 -11.95 -11.32 8.01
C VAL A 52 -10.55 -10.93 8.47
N ASP A 53 -10.06 -11.51 9.56
CA ASP A 53 -8.73 -11.25 10.11
C ASP A 53 -7.63 -11.73 9.15
N ASP A 54 -7.77 -12.94 8.59
CA ASP A 54 -6.80 -13.51 7.64
C ASP A 54 -6.72 -12.67 6.34
N VAL A 55 -7.87 -12.31 5.77
CA VAL A 55 -7.93 -11.45 4.57
C VAL A 55 -7.35 -10.07 4.87
N SER A 56 -7.65 -9.51 6.04
CA SER A 56 -7.11 -8.24 6.49
C SER A 56 -5.58 -8.29 6.59
N ALA A 57 -5.03 -9.37 7.15
CA ALA A 57 -3.59 -9.54 7.30
C ALA A 57 -2.88 -9.57 5.93
N VAL A 58 -3.42 -10.33 4.96
CA VAL A 58 -2.86 -10.40 3.60
C VAL A 58 -2.89 -9.03 2.91
N ILE A 59 -4.02 -8.32 3.00
CA ILE A 59 -4.18 -6.98 2.42
C ILE A 59 -3.19 -5.99 3.05
N ASN A 60 -3.11 -5.96 4.40
CA ASN A 60 -2.22 -5.06 5.12
C ASN A 60 -0.75 -5.33 4.79
N SER A 61 -0.36 -6.61 4.72
CA SER A 61 1.00 -7.00 4.32
C SER A 61 1.29 -6.54 2.90
N THR A 62 0.39 -6.80 1.96
CA THR A 62 0.56 -6.43 0.55
C THR A 62 0.64 -4.91 0.38
N PHE A 63 -0.16 -4.15 1.13
CA PHE A 63 -0.06 -2.70 1.18
C PHE A 63 1.34 -2.25 1.63
N LEU A 64 1.88 -2.84 2.70
CA LEU A 64 3.20 -2.48 3.21
C LEU A 64 4.30 -2.79 2.18
N GLU A 65 4.22 -3.92 1.46
CA GLU A 65 5.16 -4.23 0.38
C GLU A 65 5.15 -3.16 -0.72
N GLY A 66 3.98 -2.60 -1.02
CA GLY A 66 3.82 -1.51 -1.97
C GLY A 66 4.52 -0.23 -1.53
N TYR A 67 4.35 0.11 -0.25
CA TYR A 67 5.04 1.25 0.37
C TYR A 67 6.56 1.06 0.31
N ILE A 68 7.05 -0.12 0.68
CA ILE A 68 8.48 -0.47 0.63
C ILE A 68 9.02 -0.38 -0.81
N LEU A 69 8.26 -0.89 -1.79
CA LEU A 69 8.62 -0.83 -3.21
C LEU A 69 8.80 0.61 -3.70
N ALA A 70 7.90 1.51 -3.35
CA ALA A 70 8.03 2.93 -3.70
C ALA A 70 9.30 3.54 -3.10
N ARG A 71 9.56 3.30 -1.81
CA ARG A 71 10.78 3.78 -1.15
C ARG A 71 12.06 3.23 -1.79
N ALA A 72 12.06 1.94 -2.14
CA ALA A 72 13.16 1.30 -2.83
C ALA A 72 13.38 1.87 -4.24
N ALA A 73 12.30 2.14 -4.97
CA ALA A 73 12.35 2.77 -6.30
C ALA A 73 12.92 4.20 -6.22
N GLN A 74 12.53 4.95 -5.19
CA GLN A 74 12.89 6.35 -5.00
C GLN A 74 14.26 6.53 -4.33
N GLY A 75 14.80 5.49 -3.67
CA GLY A 75 16.11 5.52 -3.03
C GLY A 75 16.13 6.26 -1.68
N GLU A 76 15.00 6.33 -0.98
CA GLU A 76 14.81 7.17 0.23
C GLU A 76 15.36 6.56 1.53
N GLY A 77 16.14 5.48 1.43
CA GLY A 77 16.57 4.70 2.59
C GLY A 77 15.42 3.95 3.28
N PRO A 78 15.71 3.21 4.37
CA PRO A 78 14.72 2.53 5.19
C PRO A 78 14.21 3.41 6.36
N ASP A 79 14.82 4.57 6.60
CA ASP A 79 14.56 5.40 7.79
C ASP A 79 13.17 6.03 7.77
N GLN A 80 12.62 6.38 8.95
CA GLN A 80 11.32 7.02 9.08
C GLN A 80 11.29 8.39 8.38
N VAL A 81 10.24 8.66 7.61
CA VAL A 81 9.97 9.99 7.05
C VAL A 81 9.43 10.87 8.18
N LEU A 82 10.23 11.80 8.66
CA LEU A 82 9.80 12.78 9.67
C LEU A 82 9.28 14.04 8.97
N PHE A 83 8.00 14.35 9.17
CA PHE A 83 7.45 15.65 8.79
C PHE A 83 7.96 16.72 9.77
N THR A 84 9.08 17.36 9.44
CA THR A 84 9.73 18.38 10.29
C THR A 84 9.20 19.79 10.08
N ASP A 85 8.17 20.00 9.26
CA ASP A 85 7.64 21.34 8.93
C ASP A 85 6.40 21.70 9.80
N PRO A 86 6.54 22.59 10.80
CA PRO A 86 5.48 22.94 11.74
C PRO A 86 4.36 23.82 11.14
N GLU A 87 4.50 24.38 9.93
CA GLU A 87 3.47 25.25 9.33
C GLU A 87 2.33 24.50 8.62
N ARG A 88 2.34 23.16 8.67
CA ARG A 88 1.61 22.32 7.71
C ARG A 88 0.33 21.59 8.10
N PRO A 89 -0.36 21.81 9.23
CA PRO A 89 -1.63 21.10 9.53
C PRO A 89 -2.64 21.12 8.36
N GLN A 90 -2.81 22.26 7.70
CA GLN A 90 -3.73 22.40 6.55
C GLN A 90 -3.27 21.66 5.28
N SER A 91 -1.96 21.48 5.10
CA SER A 91 -1.42 20.71 3.95
C SER A 91 -1.50 19.21 4.18
N VAL A 92 -1.42 18.78 5.44
CA VAL A 92 -1.64 17.40 5.85
C VAL A 92 -3.13 17.07 5.69
N GLU A 93 -4.05 17.89 6.19
CA GLU A 93 -5.49 17.67 6.00
C GLU A 93 -5.89 17.66 4.52
N ARG A 94 -5.44 18.62 3.70
CA ARG A 94 -5.69 18.61 2.25
C ARG A 94 -5.02 17.44 1.54
N GLY A 95 -3.88 17.01 2.05
CA GLY A 95 -3.15 15.85 1.60
C GLY A 95 -3.89 14.53 1.87
N VAL A 96 -4.41 14.42 3.09
CA VAL A 96 -5.32 13.38 3.56
C VAL A 96 -6.57 13.34 2.72
N GLU A 97 -7.20 14.49 2.48
CA GLU A 97 -8.40 14.61 1.63
C GLU A 97 -8.10 14.22 0.17
N ARG A 98 -6.99 14.67 -0.42
CA ARG A 98 -6.61 14.31 -1.80
C ARG A 98 -6.29 12.84 -1.95
N LEU A 99 -5.57 12.26 -1.00
CA LEU A 99 -5.30 10.82 -1.02
C LEU A 99 -6.59 10.05 -0.80
N ARG A 100 -7.41 10.43 0.18
CA ARG A 100 -8.75 9.86 0.37
C ARG A 100 -9.57 9.90 -0.92
N LEU A 101 -9.61 11.03 -1.63
CA LEU A 101 -10.32 11.16 -2.92
C LEU A 101 -9.69 10.33 -4.03
N MET A 102 -8.36 10.35 -4.19
CA MET A 102 -7.64 9.49 -5.15
C MET A 102 -7.96 8.00 -4.91
N TYR A 103 -8.10 7.63 -3.64
CA TYR A 103 -8.39 6.26 -3.22
C TYR A 103 -9.89 5.89 -3.23
N GLU A 104 -10.80 6.87 -3.10
CA GLU A 104 -12.26 6.68 -3.25
C GLU A 104 -12.68 6.66 -4.73
N GLU A 105 -11.96 7.38 -5.60
CA GLU A 105 -12.24 7.52 -7.03
C GLU A 105 -11.51 6.50 -7.93
N GLU A 106 -10.54 5.74 -7.39
CA GLU A 106 -9.85 4.70 -8.16
C GLU A 106 -10.80 3.55 -8.55
N VAL A 107 -11.10 3.51 -9.84
CA VAL A 107 -11.95 2.50 -10.48
C VAL A 107 -11.13 1.22 -10.70
N VAL A 108 -11.68 0.08 -10.26
CA VAL A 108 -11.17 -1.27 -10.61
C VAL A 108 -11.10 -1.37 -12.15
N GLY A 109 -9.89 -1.48 -12.71
CA GLY A 109 -9.65 -1.48 -14.16
C GLY A 109 -8.58 -0.50 -14.65
N ALA A 110 -7.98 0.31 -13.78
CA ALA A 110 -6.76 1.05 -14.09
C ALA A 110 -5.60 0.08 -14.42
N ALA A 111 -4.49 0.58 -14.98
CA ALA A 111 -3.24 -0.15 -15.14
C ALA A 111 -2.24 0.28 -14.04
N PRO A 112 -2.27 -0.33 -12.84
CA PRO A 112 -1.31 -0.06 -11.78
C PRO A 112 0.12 -0.15 -12.31
N PHE A 113 0.96 0.82 -11.95
CA PHE A 113 2.39 0.87 -12.25
C PHE A 113 2.82 1.14 -13.71
N ALA A 114 1.91 1.33 -14.67
CA ALA A 114 2.26 1.50 -16.09
C ALA A 114 3.22 2.68 -16.39
N ASP A 115 3.15 3.76 -15.60
CA ASP A 115 4.00 4.96 -15.76
C ASP A 115 5.14 5.03 -14.73
N GLU A 116 5.42 3.94 -14.00
CA GLU A 116 6.41 3.94 -12.93
C GLU A 116 7.82 3.58 -13.45
N PRO A 117 8.90 3.87 -12.68
CA PRO A 117 10.26 3.60 -13.11
C PRO A 117 10.52 2.15 -13.53
N MET A 118 11.47 1.96 -14.44
CA MET A 118 11.81 0.65 -15.00
C MET A 118 12.03 -0.41 -13.91
N GLY A 119 11.31 -1.53 -14.03
CA GLY A 119 11.39 -2.67 -13.11
C GLY A 119 10.43 -2.62 -11.92
N VAL A 120 9.73 -1.50 -11.68
CA VAL A 120 8.71 -1.40 -10.61
C VAL A 120 7.52 -2.31 -10.92
N GLU A 121 6.96 -2.23 -12.13
CA GLU A 121 5.83 -3.06 -12.56
C GLU A 121 6.14 -4.56 -12.44
N SER A 122 7.29 -5.00 -12.98
CA SER A 122 7.70 -6.40 -12.90
C SER A 122 7.91 -6.89 -11.46
N LEU A 123 8.45 -6.04 -10.57
CA LEU A 123 8.60 -6.39 -9.17
C LEU A 123 7.24 -6.41 -8.44
N ALA A 124 6.34 -5.47 -8.76
CA ALA A 124 4.98 -5.43 -8.25
C ALA A 124 4.19 -6.69 -8.62
N GLU A 125 4.25 -7.12 -9.88
CA GLU A 125 3.64 -8.38 -10.33
C GLU A 125 4.20 -9.60 -9.59
N SER A 126 5.53 -9.62 -9.38
CA SER A 126 6.19 -10.69 -8.61
C SER A 126 5.69 -10.73 -7.16
N LEU A 127 5.53 -9.58 -6.51
CA LEU A 127 5.04 -9.48 -5.13
C LEU A 127 3.58 -9.89 -5.01
N VAL A 128 2.73 -9.45 -5.94
CA VAL A 128 1.33 -9.89 -5.99
C VAL A 128 1.25 -11.39 -6.22
N ARG A 129 2.10 -11.96 -7.08
CA ARG A 129 2.17 -13.40 -7.31
C ARG A 129 2.60 -14.13 -6.03
N GLU A 130 3.63 -13.67 -5.34
CA GLU A 130 4.09 -14.23 -4.07
C GLU A 130 2.96 -14.25 -3.03
N ALA A 131 2.26 -13.12 -2.85
CA ALA A 131 1.12 -13.02 -1.94
C ALA A 131 -0.04 -13.94 -2.36
N ALA A 132 -0.43 -13.91 -3.65
CA ALA A 132 -1.56 -14.66 -4.19
C ALA A 132 -1.41 -16.19 -4.08
N TYR A 133 -0.17 -16.68 -4.12
CA TYR A 133 0.15 -18.11 -4.00
C TYR A 133 0.85 -18.46 -2.68
N GLY A 134 0.88 -17.51 -1.73
CA GLY A 134 1.43 -17.69 -0.40
C GLY A 134 0.56 -18.59 0.50
N PRO A 135 1.14 -19.09 1.61
CA PRO A 135 0.45 -20.00 2.52
C PRO A 135 -0.80 -19.39 3.16
N GLU A 136 -0.82 -18.07 3.38
CA GLU A 136 -1.97 -17.32 3.91
C GLU A 136 -3.14 -17.37 2.93
N MET A 137 -2.89 -17.14 1.63
CA MET A 137 -3.91 -17.17 0.58
C MET A 137 -4.41 -18.58 0.26
N ILE A 138 -3.56 -19.60 0.36
CA ILE A 138 -3.94 -20.99 0.09
C ILE A 138 -5.05 -21.48 1.03
N ARG A 139 -5.07 -20.98 2.28
CA ARG A 139 -6.03 -21.36 3.33
C ARG A 139 -7.39 -20.70 3.20
N LEU A 140 -7.53 -19.67 2.36
CA LEU A 140 -8.77 -18.94 2.16
C LEU A 140 -9.69 -19.66 1.17
N GLU A 141 -10.92 -19.94 1.59
CA GLU A 141 -12.00 -20.24 0.65
C GLU A 141 -12.27 -18.98 -0.21
N GLU A 142 -12.65 -19.14 -1.49
CA GLU A 142 -12.94 -18.01 -2.42
C GLU A 142 -11.75 -17.04 -2.70
N ARG A 143 -10.51 -17.49 -2.44
CA ARG A 143 -9.25 -16.71 -2.62
C ARG A 143 -9.07 -16.04 -3.98
N GLU A 144 -9.64 -16.57 -5.06
CA GLU A 144 -9.44 -16.05 -6.41
C GLU A 144 -9.97 -14.61 -6.56
N LEU A 145 -11.07 -14.28 -5.87
CA LEU A 145 -11.60 -12.91 -5.89
C LEU A 145 -10.68 -11.95 -5.13
N VAL A 146 -10.09 -12.39 -4.02
CA VAL A 146 -9.15 -11.59 -3.22
C VAL A 146 -7.89 -11.25 -4.01
N LYS A 147 -7.39 -12.17 -4.85
CA LYS A 147 -6.20 -11.93 -5.70
C LYS A 147 -6.32 -10.69 -6.57
N VAL A 148 -7.52 -10.43 -7.10
CA VAL A 148 -7.80 -9.25 -7.93
C VAL A 148 -7.57 -7.96 -7.16
N TYR A 149 -7.78 -7.98 -5.84
CA TYR A 149 -7.62 -6.83 -4.96
C TYR A 149 -6.18 -6.61 -4.47
N LEU A 150 -5.31 -7.62 -4.55
CA LEU A 150 -3.93 -7.51 -4.04
C LEU A 150 -3.10 -6.47 -4.79
N ILE A 151 -3.27 -6.36 -6.12
CA ILE A 151 -2.55 -5.35 -6.91
C ILE A 151 -2.96 -3.92 -6.50
N TYR A 152 -4.24 -3.70 -6.14
CA TYR A 152 -4.71 -2.41 -5.67
C TYR A 152 -4.21 -2.09 -4.26
N ALA A 153 -4.13 -3.09 -3.38
CA ALA A 153 -3.51 -2.93 -2.06
C ALA A 153 -2.04 -2.53 -2.19
N LEU A 154 -1.27 -3.25 -3.03
CA LEU A 154 0.13 -2.93 -3.32
C LEU A 154 0.27 -1.52 -3.89
N TRP A 155 -0.57 -1.17 -4.87
CA TRP A 155 -0.51 0.14 -5.51
C TRP A 155 -0.87 1.28 -4.54
N ALA A 156 -1.84 1.08 -3.66
CA ALA A 156 -2.20 2.07 -2.66
C ALA A 156 -1.04 2.40 -1.71
N GLY A 157 -0.32 1.37 -1.23
CA GLY A 157 0.88 1.55 -0.42
C GLY A 157 1.98 2.27 -1.18
N TYR A 158 2.18 1.93 -2.45
CA TYR A 158 3.15 2.61 -3.31
C TYR A 158 2.82 4.10 -3.47
N LYS A 159 1.55 4.46 -3.68
CA LYS A 159 1.12 5.86 -3.79
C LYS A 159 1.25 6.64 -2.49
N LEU A 160 1.09 6.00 -1.32
CA LEU A 160 1.29 6.65 -0.03
C LEU A 160 2.73 7.16 0.11
N ALA A 161 3.73 6.32 -0.18
CA ALA A 161 5.14 6.73 -0.15
C ALA A 161 5.44 7.84 -1.17
N CYS A 162 4.93 7.73 -2.40
CA CYS A 162 5.05 8.80 -3.40
C CYS A 162 4.47 10.15 -2.92
N PHE A 163 3.39 10.10 -2.14
CA PHE A 163 2.77 11.28 -1.58
C PHE A 163 3.59 11.89 -0.44
N GLU A 164 4.11 11.08 0.48
CA GLU A 164 5.04 11.52 1.53
C GLU A 164 6.20 12.32 0.94
N ARG A 165 6.80 11.82 -0.13
CA ARG A 165 7.87 12.52 -0.85
C ARG A 165 7.45 13.90 -1.36
N ARG A 166 6.28 14.01 -1.99
CA ARG A 166 5.77 15.29 -2.51
C ARG A 166 5.56 16.31 -1.39
N LEU A 167 5.17 15.84 -0.19
CA LEU A 167 5.10 16.69 0.98
C LEU A 167 6.50 17.07 1.48
N CYS A 168 7.40 16.12 1.73
CA CYS A 168 8.75 16.41 2.25
C CYS A 168 9.57 17.32 1.31
N GLY A 169 9.45 17.14 0.00
CA GLY A 169 10.22 17.85 -1.01
C GLY A 169 9.65 19.21 -1.44
N GLY A 170 8.94 19.93 -0.56
CA GLY A 170 8.28 21.21 -0.86
C GLY A 170 8.97 22.03 -1.97
N GLY A 171 8.46 21.94 -3.21
CA GLY A 171 9.01 22.62 -4.38
C GLY A 171 9.83 21.74 -5.34
N ARG A 172 9.15 21.22 -6.37
CA ARG A 172 9.34 21.62 -7.78
C ARG A 172 8.34 20.87 -8.64
N ALA A 173 7.43 21.65 -9.23
CA ALA A 173 6.67 21.26 -10.41
C ALA A 173 7.61 21.07 -11.60
#